data_AF-A0A354NUY0-F1
#
_entry.id   AF-A0A354NUY0-F1
#
_cell.length_a   1.000
_cell.length_b   1.000
_cell.length_c   1.000
_cell.angle_alpha   90.00
_cell.angle_beta   90.00
_cell.angle_gamma   90.00
#
_symmetry.space_group_name_H-M   'P 1'
#
loop_
_entity.id
_entity.type
_entity.pdbx_description
1 polymer ?
#
loop_
_entity_poly.entity_id
_entity_poly.type
_entity_poly.pdbx_seq_one_letter_code
_entity_poly.pdbx_strand_id
1 'polypeptide(L)'
;EGLAVDRGITLADLKGTLYEFARRIFGSERKVRFRCDYFPFVEPGVDMSIDCFLCDGVGCRVCQDTGWIEIMGAGMVHPQVLENVGYDPNIYTGFAFGMGPERVAMLKYGIEDIRLFYANDLRFLRQFA
;
A
#
# COMPACT_ATOMS: atom_id res chain seq x y z
N GLU A 1 -6.80 2.60 -5.62
CA GLU A 1 -5.91 3.76 -5.34
C GLU A 1 -6.60 4.71 -4.40
N GLY A 2 -5.86 5.64 -3.79
CA GLY A 2 -6.37 6.71 -2.95
C GLY A 2 -5.60 8.02 -3.20
N LEU A 3 -6.31 9.15 -3.05
CA LEU A 3 -5.79 10.50 -3.23
C LEU A 3 -6.40 11.40 -2.17
N ALA A 4 -5.57 12.17 -1.46
CA ALA A 4 -6.01 13.21 -0.55
C ALA A 4 -5.31 14.52 -0.93
N VAL A 5 -6.08 15.58 -1.16
CA VAL A 5 -5.58 16.92 -1.51
C VAL A 5 -6.27 17.92 -0.59
N ASP A 6 -5.48 18.68 0.16
CA ASP A 6 -5.94 19.77 1.02
C ASP A 6 -4.76 20.69 1.36
N ARG A 7 -5.02 21.77 2.09
CA ARG A 7 -3.99 22.70 2.56
C ARG A 7 -3.20 22.07 3.70
N GLY A 8 -1.89 22.03 3.55
CA GLY A 8 -0.97 21.60 4.62
C GLY A 8 -0.89 20.08 4.82
N ILE A 9 -1.30 19.27 3.84
CA ILE A 9 -1.03 17.83 3.84
C ILE A 9 0.47 17.59 3.75
N THR A 10 0.99 16.70 4.60
CA THR A 10 2.41 16.37 4.71
C THR A 10 2.68 14.88 4.48
N LEU A 11 3.96 14.53 4.34
CA LEU A 11 4.39 13.12 4.30
C LEU A 11 4.06 12.38 5.61
N ALA A 12 3.95 13.08 6.74
CA ALA A 12 3.54 12.47 8.00
C ALA A 12 2.09 11.98 7.94
N ASP A 13 1.20 12.74 7.30
CA ASP A 13 -0.21 12.36 7.12
C ASP A 13 -0.34 11.12 6.22
N LEU A 14 0.46 11.04 5.16
CA LEU A 14 0.55 9.85 4.32
C LEU A 14 0.97 8.64 5.16
N LYS A 15 2.09 8.76 5.89
CA LYS A 15 2.63 7.66 6.71
C LYS A 15 1.64 7.21 7.78
N GLY A 16 0.97 8.14 8.45
CA GLY A 16 -0.06 7.86 9.45
C GLY A 16 -1.26 7.13 8.85
N THR A 17 -1.76 7.62 7.71
CA THR A 17 -2.87 7.00 6.99
C THR A 17 -2.56 5.57 6.58
N LEU A 18 -1.37 5.34 5.99
CA LEU A 18 -0.96 4.02 5.53
C LEU A 18 -0.62 3.08 6.70
N TYR A 19 -0.03 3.60 7.77
CA TYR A 19 0.20 2.83 9.00
C TYR A 19 -1.11 2.28 9.59
N GLU A 20 -2.12 3.14 9.74
CA GLU A 20 -3.43 2.75 10.25
C GLU A 20 -4.16 1.81 9.29
N PHE A 21 -4.03 2.02 7.97
CA PHE A 21 -4.55 1.09 6.97
C PHE A 21 -3.99 -0.32 7.18
N ALA A 22 -2.66 -0.47 7.27
CA ALA A 22 -2.05 -1.79 7.44
C ALA A 22 -2.50 -2.47 8.74
N ARG A 23 -2.59 -1.72 9.84
CA ARG A 23 -3.05 -2.27 11.13
C ARG A 23 -4.50 -2.73 11.09
N ARG A 24 -5.38 -1.99 10.41
CA ARG A 24 -6.79 -2.37 10.26
C ARG A 24 -7.00 -3.60 9.37
N ILE A 25 -6.12 -3.82 8.41
CA ILE A 25 -6.25 -4.91 7.43
C ILE A 25 -5.55 -6.18 7.92
N PHE A 26 -4.34 -6.05 8.48
CA PHE A 26 -3.45 -7.17 8.82
C PHE A 26 -3.27 -7.38 10.34
N GLY A 27 -3.88 -6.55 11.18
CA GLY A 27 -3.87 -6.68 12.64
C GLY A 27 -3.05 -5.59 13.35
N SER A 28 -3.39 -5.33 14.61
CA SER A 28 -2.87 -4.20 15.41
C SER A 28 -1.35 -4.21 15.60
N GLU A 29 -0.72 -5.38 15.58
CA GLU A 29 0.70 -5.55 15.86
C GLU A 29 1.59 -5.41 14.62
N ARG A 30 1.01 -5.15 13.43
CA ARG A 30 1.82 -5.05 12.21
C ARG A 30 2.78 -3.87 12.25
N LYS A 31 4.00 -4.17 11.79
CA LYS A 31 5.06 -3.19 11.57
C LYS A 31 5.03 -2.81 10.11
N VAL A 32 5.31 -1.53 9.85
CA VAL A 32 5.39 -1.00 8.50
C VAL A 32 6.77 -0.40 8.28
N ARG A 33 7.23 -0.46 7.04
CA ARG A 33 8.48 0.15 6.60
C ARG A 33 8.23 0.90 5.30
N PHE A 34 8.77 2.11 5.22
CA PHE A 34 8.77 2.92 4.00
C PHE A 34 10.19 3.00 3.47
N ARG A 35 10.39 2.77 2.17
CA ARG A 35 11.65 3.02 1.47
C ARG A 35 11.39 4.00 0.34
N CYS A 36 12.33 4.91 0.11
CA CYS A 36 12.24 5.85 -1.01
C CYS A 36 12.24 5.09 -2.32
N ASP A 37 11.32 5.46 -3.21
CA ASP A 37 11.21 4.91 -4.55
C ASP A 37 10.75 6.00 -5.53
N TYR A 38 10.79 5.71 -6.82
CA TYR A 38 10.45 6.67 -7.86
C TYR A 38 9.13 6.32 -8.55
N PHE A 39 8.21 7.28 -8.58
CA PHE A 39 6.98 7.22 -9.37
C PHE A 39 6.72 8.58 -10.02
N PRO A 40 6.45 8.68 -11.34
CA PRO A 40 6.38 9.97 -12.05
C PRO A 40 5.33 10.97 -11.54
N PHE A 41 4.31 10.49 -10.82
CA PHE A 41 3.17 11.29 -10.34
C PHE A 41 3.27 11.71 -8.87
N VAL A 42 4.34 11.31 -8.16
CA VAL A 42 4.62 11.73 -6.78
C VAL A 42 6.08 12.13 -6.59
N GLU A 43 6.35 13.08 -5.70
CA GLU A 43 7.69 13.48 -5.27
C GLU A 43 7.63 14.11 -3.86
N PRO A 44 8.22 13.49 -2.82
CA PRO A 44 8.94 12.22 -2.83
C PRO A 44 8.01 11.00 -2.99
N GLY A 45 8.47 10.00 -3.75
CA GLY A 45 7.88 8.67 -3.82
C GLY A 45 8.41 7.71 -2.75
N VAL A 46 7.55 6.80 -2.29
CA VAL A 46 7.86 5.76 -1.32
C VAL A 46 7.17 4.45 -1.68
N ASP A 47 7.82 3.33 -1.43
CA ASP A 47 7.14 2.05 -1.28
C ASP A 47 6.73 1.84 0.18
N MET A 48 5.80 0.92 0.42
CA MET A 48 5.44 0.48 1.74
C MET A 48 5.46 -1.05 1.82
N SER A 49 6.18 -1.55 2.82
CA SER A 49 6.23 -2.96 3.20
C SER A 49 5.62 -3.19 4.58
N ILE A 50 5.09 -4.39 4.79
CA ILE A 50 4.71 -4.91 6.12
C ILE A 50 5.64 -6.04 6.56
N ASP A 51 5.74 -6.28 7.85
CA ASP A 51 6.45 -7.46 8.36
C ASP A 51 5.78 -8.76 7.89
N CYS A 52 6.58 -9.78 7.61
CA CYS A 52 6.07 -11.05 7.12
C CYS A 52 5.30 -11.80 8.22
N PHE A 53 3.98 -11.94 8.04
CA PHE A 53 3.11 -12.62 9.00
C PHE A 53 3.35 -14.13 9.13
N LEU A 54 4.05 -14.77 8.18
CA LEU A 54 4.33 -16.21 8.24
C LEU A 54 5.55 -16.55 9.09
N CYS A 55 6.56 -15.66 9.11
CA CYS A 55 7.85 -15.95 9.74
C CYS A 55 8.25 -14.92 10.80
N ASP A 56 7.37 -13.98 11.12
CA ASP A 56 7.59 -12.92 12.11
C ASP A 56 8.93 -12.18 11.92
N GLY A 57 9.35 -12.03 10.65
CA GLY A 57 10.58 -11.34 10.27
C GLY A 57 11.86 -12.18 10.25
N VAL A 58 11.81 -13.49 10.58
CA VAL A 58 12.98 -14.38 10.54
C VAL A 58 13.48 -14.63 9.11
N GLY A 59 12.60 -14.51 8.12
CA GLY A 59 12.88 -14.80 6.72
C GLY A 59 12.22 -16.10 6.26
N CYS A 60 11.60 -16.07 5.08
CA CYS A 60 11.04 -17.24 4.42
C CYS A 60 10.89 -17.00 2.90
N ARG A 61 10.48 -18.04 2.18
CA ARG A 61 10.23 -18.00 0.74
C ARG A 61 9.26 -16.88 0.30
N VAL A 62 8.26 -16.57 1.12
CA VAL A 62 7.23 -15.56 0.78
C VAL A 62 7.81 -14.14 0.78
N CYS A 63 8.64 -13.81 1.77
CA CYS A 63 9.29 -12.51 1.89
C CYS A 63 10.70 -12.47 1.28
N GLN A 64 11.11 -13.52 0.57
CA GLN A 64 12.45 -13.70 0.01
C GLN A 64 13.55 -13.49 1.06
N ASP A 65 13.34 -14.06 2.25
CA ASP A 65 14.26 -13.98 3.40
C ASP A 65 14.55 -12.56 3.93
N THR A 66 13.81 -11.55 3.47
CA THR A 66 13.99 -10.17 3.94
C THR A 66 13.26 -9.89 5.26
N GLY A 67 12.26 -10.71 5.59
CA GLY A 67 11.32 -10.45 6.68
C GLY A 67 10.25 -9.40 6.37
N TRP A 68 10.26 -8.80 5.17
CA TRP A 68 9.35 -7.74 4.73
C TRP A 68 8.65 -8.11 3.43
N ILE A 69 7.38 -7.72 3.31
CA ILE A 69 6.59 -7.91 2.10
C ILE A 69 6.13 -6.54 1.64
N GLU A 70 6.59 -6.11 0.46
CA GLU A 70 6.08 -4.92 -0.21
C GLU A 70 4.59 -5.11 -0.55
N ILE A 71 3.76 -4.11 -0.30
CA ILE A 71 2.30 -4.21 -0.55
C ILE A 71 1.73 -3.08 -1.38
N MET A 72 2.40 -1.92 -1.46
CA MET A 72 1.91 -0.76 -2.20
C MET A 72 3.02 0.26 -2.48
N GLY A 73 2.75 1.14 -3.44
CA GLY A 73 3.49 2.38 -3.68
C GLY A 73 2.67 3.60 -3.28
N ALA A 74 3.35 4.67 -2.86
CA ALA A 74 2.73 5.91 -2.43
C ALA A 74 3.68 7.11 -2.57
N GLY A 75 3.20 8.31 -2.30
CA GLY A 75 4.04 9.50 -2.21
C GLY A 75 3.24 10.80 -2.17
N MET A 76 3.96 11.91 -2.07
CA MET A 76 3.37 13.25 -2.15
C MET A 76 3.08 13.60 -3.60
N VAL A 77 1.87 14.05 -3.93
CA VAL A 77 1.48 14.36 -5.31
C VAL A 77 2.43 15.39 -5.91
N HIS A 78 2.97 15.09 -7.10
CA HIS A 78 3.93 15.97 -7.76
C HIS A 78 3.25 17.32 -8.12
N PRO A 79 3.91 18.49 -7.91
CA PRO A 79 3.32 19.80 -8.19
C PRO A 79 2.70 19.95 -9.58
N GLN A 80 3.40 19.47 -10.62
CA GLN A 80 2.90 19.45 -12.00
C GLN A 80 1.54 18.75 -12.15
N VAL A 81 1.26 17.70 -11.36
CA VAL A 81 -0.03 16.99 -11.40
C VAL A 81 -1.14 17.91 -10.89
N LEU A 82 -0.89 18.69 -9.84
CA LEU A 82 -1.84 19.66 -9.29
C LEU A 82 -2.07 20.84 -10.24
N GLU A 83 -1.00 21.38 -10.82
CA GLU A 83 -1.07 22.48 -11.78
C GLU A 83 -1.89 22.11 -13.02
N ASN A 84 -1.71 20.90 -13.54
CA ASN A 84 -2.42 20.40 -14.72
C ASN A 84 -3.94 20.31 -14.53
N VAL A 85 -4.43 20.30 -13.28
CA VAL A 85 -5.86 20.29 -12.95
C VAL A 85 -6.33 21.59 -12.28
N GLY A 86 -5.50 22.63 -12.27
CA GLY A 86 -5.87 23.99 -11.83
C GLY A 86 -5.69 24.28 -10.35
N TYR A 87 -4.96 23.45 -9.58
CA TYR A 87 -4.60 23.75 -8.19
C TYR A 87 -3.21 24.40 -8.10
N ASP A 88 -3.10 25.45 -7.27
CA ASP A 88 -1.81 26.07 -6.94
C ASP A 88 -1.04 25.19 -5.92
N PRO A 89 0.11 24.60 -6.29
CA PRO A 89 0.88 23.72 -5.42
C PRO A 89 1.53 24.44 -4.23
N ASN A 90 1.52 25.77 -4.20
CA ASN A 90 1.95 26.54 -3.02
C ASN A 90 0.84 26.64 -1.95
N ILE A 91 -0.42 26.39 -2.33
CA ILE A 91 -1.59 26.44 -1.43
C ILE A 91 -2.03 25.03 -1.06
N TYR A 92 -2.12 24.14 -2.05
CA TYR A 92 -2.60 22.77 -1.89
C TYR A 92 -1.45 21.79 -2.05
N THR A 93 -1.40 20.84 -1.13
CA THR A 93 -0.55 19.67 -1.23
C THR A 93 -1.42 18.42 -1.17
N GLY A 94 -0.82 17.26 -1.40
CA GLY A 94 -1.57 16.02 -1.32
C GLY A 94 -0.67 14.81 -1.32
N PHE A 95 -1.24 13.67 -1.00
CA PHE A 95 -0.59 12.38 -1.17
C PHE A 95 -1.47 11.43 -1.95
N ALA A 96 -0.84 10.48 -2.62
CA ALA A 96 -1.49 9.40 -3.33
C ALA A 96 -0.88 8.06 -2.93
N PHE A 97 -1.66 6.98 -3.04
CA PHE A 97 -1.19 5.62 -2.84
C PHE A 97 -1.97 4.62 -3.72
N GLY A 98 -1.30 3.55 -4.12
CA GLY A 98 -1.83 2.53 -5.01
C GLY A 98 -1.44 1.13 -4.58
N MET A 99 -2.41 0.23 -4.56
CA MET A 99 -2.22 -1.17 -4.19
C MET A 99 -3.06 -2.09 -5.08
N GLY A 100 -2.54 -3.28 -5.35
CA GLY A 100 -3.30 -4.35 -5.99
C GLY A 100 -4.22 -5.05 -4.97
N PRO A 101 -5.55 -5.04 -5.17
CA PRO A 101 -6.47 -5.67 -4.22
C PRO A 101 -6.23 -7.19 -4.08
N GLU A 102 -5.84 -7.88 -5.15
CA GLU A 102 -5.50 -9.30 -5.12
C GLU A 102 -4.31 -9.56 -4.20
N ARG A 103 -3.28 -8.72 -4.25
CA ARG A 103 -2.09 -8.87 -3.38
C ARG A 103 -2.48 -8.73 -1.91
N VAL A 104 -3.30 -7.74 -1.58
CA VAL A 104 -3.80 -7.54 -0.21
C VAL A 104 -4.67 -8.72 0.24
N ALA A 105 -5.58 -9.20 -0.61
CA ALA A 105 -6.43 -10.34 -0.31
C ALA A 105 -5.62 -11.63 -0.12
N MET A 106 -4.63 -11.89 -0.99
CA MET A 106 -3.74 -13.05 -0.87
C MET A 106 -3.02 -13.07 0.47
N LEU A 107 -2.46 -11.95 0.90
CA LEU A 107 -1.76 -11.85 2.17
C LEU A 107 -2.73 -11.96 3.36
N LYS A 108 -3.92 -11.34 3.27
CA LYS A 108 -4.91 -11.36 4.36
C LYS A 108 -5.52 -12.74 4.58
N TYR A 109 -5.80 -13.46 3.50
CA TYR A 109 -6.52 -14.74 3.54
C TYR A 109 -5.63 -15.97 3.31
N GLY A 110 -4.32 -15.79 3.11
CA GLY A 110 -3.39 -16.89 2.86
C GLY A 110 -3.62 -17.57 1.51
N ILE A 111 -4.03 -16.84 0.48
CA ILE A 111 -4.27 -17.41 -0.86
C ILE A 111 -2.95 -17.49 -1.61
N GLU A 112 -2.54 -18.70 -1.98
CA GLU A 112 -1.23 -18.95 -2.60
C GLU A 112 -1.21 -18.73 -4.12
N ASP A 113 -2.37 -18.79 -4.78
CA ASP A 113 -2.49 -18.74 -6.24
C ASP A 113 -3.47 -17.66 -6.70
N ILE A 114 -2.95 -16.64 -7.38
CA ILE A 114 -3.73 -15.51 -7.90
C ILE A 114 -4.77 -15.95 -8.95
N ARG A 115 -4.58 -17.09 -9.61
CA ARG A 115 -5.52 -17.59 -10.65
C ARG A 115 -6.88 -17.96 -10.06
N LEU A 116 -6.94 -18.24 -8.75
CA LEU A 116 -8.18 -18.57 -8.06
C LEU A 116 -9.20 -17.42 -8.11
N PHE A 117 -8.75 -16.16 -8.15
CA PHE A 117 -9.65 -15.01 -8.29
C PHE A 117 -10.36 -14.96 -9.65
N TYR A 118 -9.77 -15.54 -10.70
CA TYR A 118 -10.29 -15.48 -12.07
C TYR A 118 -11.04 -16.75 -12.49
N ALA A 119 -10.86 -17.86 -11.77
CA ALA A 119 -11.48 -19.15 -12.09
C ALA A 119 -12.98 -19.20 -11.78
N ASN A 120 -13.49 -18.32 -10.91
CA ASN A 120 -14.88 -18.29 -10.45
C ASN A 120 -15.40 -19.64 -9.90
N ASP A 121 -14.52 -20.43 -9.29
CA ASP A 121 -14.87 -21.73 -8.72
C ASP A 121 -15.67 -21.54 -7.42
N LEU A 122 -16.89 -22.08 -7.37
CA LEU A 122 -17.76 -22.02 -6.19
C LEU A 122 -17.11 -22.60 -4.93
N ARG A 123 -16.20 -23.57 -5.05
CA ARG A 123 -15.47 -24.16 -3.91
C ARG A 123 -14.50 -23.17 -3.27
N PHE A 124 -13.92 -22.28 -4.07
CA PHE A 124 -13.07 -21.19 -3.60
C PHE A 124 -13.94 -20.08 -3.00
N LEU A 125 -14.96 -19.62 -3.73
CA LEU A 125 -15.81 -18.49 -3.31
C LEU A 125 -16.53 -18.75 -1.98
N ARG A 126 -16.96 -19.99 -1.71
CA ARG A 126 -17.64 -20.37 -0.46
C ARG A 126 -16.78 -20.25 0.80
N GLN A 127 -15.45 -20.08 0.67
CA GLN A 127 -14.56 -19.93 1.82
C GLN A 127 -14.65 -18.54 2.48
N PHE A 128 -15.29 -17.57 1.80
CA PHE A 128 -15.38 -16.17 2.22
C PHE A 128 -16.81 -15.68 2.48
N ALA A 129 -17.79 -16.58 2.45
CA ALA A 129 -19.20 -16.30 2.63
C ALA A 129 -19.62 -16.26 4.12
#